data_AF-A0A914DDZ6-F1
#
_entry.id   AF-A0A914DDZ6-F1
#
_cell.length_a   1.000
_cell.length_b   1.000
_cell.length_c   1.000
_cell.angle_alpha   90.00
_cell.angle_beta   90.00
_cell.angle_gamma   90.00
#
_symmetry.space_group_name_H-M   'P 1'
#
loop_
_entity.id
_entity.type
_entity.pdbx_description
1 polymer ?
#
loop_
_entity_poly.entity_id
_entity_poly.type
_entity_poly.pdbx_seq_one_letter_code
_entity_poly.pdbx_strand_id
1 'polypeptide(L)'
;MTKKLIFCLLTFLFSCSTCARAAHFDLLQYYLKSTFIMAPFYPHLDNNSRSQYLSIAQNTNLTQNQLGKEIEKWAKKQSPEIQKKLEKVGKKLIYFLVEFAQQIDQYKFSQEAQVYGKHIKDIISNNNMTIFESERKTSEVIDSAPPKIQQQLARFVFWTEKKFVNIVLSLGS
;
A
#
# COMPACT_ATOMS: atom_id res chain seq x y z
N MET A 1 4.23 -21.60 -4.27
CA MET A 1 3.57 -22.00 -3.01
C MET A 1 2.99 -20.82 -2.22
N THR A 2 3.51 -19.60 -2.41
CA THR A 2 3.12 -18.35 -1.71
C THR A 2 1.73 -17.78 -2.05
N LYS A 3 1.22 -17.95 -3.29
CA LYS A 3 -0.09 -17.39 -3.69
C LYS A 3 -1.28 -17.98 -2.91
N LYS A 4 -1.24 -19.27 -2.56
CA LYS A 4 -2.31 -19.95 -1.80
C LYS A 4 -2.34 -19.53 -0.33
N LEU A 5 -1.18 -19.31 0.29
CA LEU A 5 -1.10 -18.87 1.68
C LEU A 5 -1.61 -17.44 1.87
N ILE A 6 -1.27 -16.54 0.94
CA ILE A 6 -1.77 -15.15 0.92
C ILE A 6 -3.29 -15.13 0.76
N PHE A 7 -3.84 -15.94 -0.15
CA PHE A 7 -5.28 -16.03 -0.37
C PHE A 7 -6.01 -16.62 0.84
N CYS A 8 -5.45 -17.64 1.50
CA CYS A 8 -6.03 -18.24 2.71
C CYS A 8 -6.03 -17.27 3.90
N LEU A 9 -4.93 -16.55 4.15
CA LEU A 9 -4.83 -15.53 5.20
C LEU A 9 -5.84 -14.41 5.00
N LEU A 10 -5.98 -13.96 3.75
CA LEU A 10 -7.03 -12.99 3.39
C LEU A 10 -8.39 -13.57 3.75
N THR A 11 -8.78 -14.76 3.23
CA THR A 11 -10.12 -15.34 3.47
C THR A 11 -10.47 -15.58 4.94
N PHE A 12 -9.49 -15.90 5.81
CA PHE A 12 -9.74 -16.22 7.21
C PHE A 12 -10.10 -14.98 8.05
N LEU A 13 -9.69 -13.79 7.62
CA LEU A 13 -9.99 -12.51 8.29
C LEU A 13 -11.43 -12.01 8.00
N PHE A 14 -12.16 -12.61 7.06
CA PHE A 14 -13.50 -12.16 6.63
C PHE A 14 -14.67 -12.72 7.44
N SER A 15 -14.46 -13.68 8.35
CA SER A 15 -15.57 -14.36 9.06
C SER A 15 -16.04 -13.64 10.34
N CYS A 16 -15.31 -12.63 10.83
CA CYS A 16 -15.67 -11.90 12.05
C CYS A 16 -15.97 -10.43 11.75
N SER A 17 -17.27 -10.10 11.60
CA SER A 17 -17.76 -8.78 11.19
C SER A 17 -17.51 -7.63 12.18
N THR A 18 -17.12 -7.94 13.41
CA THR A 18 -16.75 -6.95 14.44
C THR A 18 -15.23 -6.78 14.60
N CYS A 19 -14.42 -7.82 14.37
CA CYS A 19 -12.95 -7.72 14.39
C CYS A 19 -12.34 -7.26 13.05
N ALA A 20 -13.08 -7.38 11.94
CA ALA A 20 -12.62 -7.00 10.61
C ALA A 20 -12.60 -5.48 10.33
N ARG A 21 -13.10 -4.61 11.22
CA ARG A 21 -13.22 -3.17 10.92
C ARG A 21 -11.90 -2.40 10.94
N ALA A 22 -11.04 -2.62 11.93
CA ALA A 22 -9.71 -1.99 12.00
C ALA A 22 -8.67 -2.76 11.15
N ALA A 23 -8.75 -4.09 11.14
CA ALA A 23 -7.78 -4.95 10.50
C ALA A 23 -7.64 -4.75 8.98
N HIS A 24 -8.69 -4.29 8.29
CA HIS A 24 -8.68 -4.13 6.84
C HIS A 24 -7.83 -2.95 6.35
N PHE A 25 -7.78 -1.83 7.08
CA PHE A 25 -6.95 -0.70 6.65
C PHE A 25 -5.47 -0.93 6.99
N ASP A 26 -5.22 -1.50 8.17
CA ASP A 26 -3.91 -2.00 8.58
C ASP A 26 -3.38 -3.02 7.56
N LEU A 27 -4.26 -3.85 6.98
CA LEU A 27 -3.91 -4.76 5.89
C LEU A 27 -3.48 -4.01 4.63
N LEU A 28 -4.21 -2.99 4.16
CA LEU A 28 -3.84 -2.27 2.93
C LEU A 28 -2.49 -1.55 3.09
N GLN A 29 -2.25 -0.94 4.26
CA GLN A 29 -0.98 -0.30 4.60
C GLN A 29 0.15 -1.32 4.80
N TYR A 30 -0.12 -2.42 5.50
CA TYR A 30 0.78 -3.58 5.58
C TYR A 30 1.07 -4.16 4.20
N TYR A 31 0.11 -4.16 3.26
CA TYR A 31 0.26 -4.62 1.89
C TYR A 31 1.12 -3.66 1.09
N LEU A 32 0.93 -2.34 1.20
CA LEU A 32 1.79 -1.34 0.57
C LEU A 32 3.22 -1.41 1.12
N LYS A 33 3.36 -1.54 2.44
CA LYS A 33 4.64 -1.75 3.12
C LYS A 33 5.28 -3.06 2.66
N SER A 34 4.54 -4.16 2.62
CA SER A 34 5.05 -5.48 2.21
C SER A 34 5.32 -5.59 0.71
N THR A 35 4.65 -4.81 -0.15
CA THR A 35 4.93 -4.79 -1.59
C THR A 35 6.11 -3.91 -1.95
N PHE A 36 6.36 -2.83 -1.21
CA PHE A 36 7.66 -2.17 -1.25
C PHE A 36 8.73 -3.12 -0.72
N ILE A 37 8.55 -3.75 0.44
CA ILE A 37 9.53 -4.67 1.03
C ILE A 37 9.79 -5.92 0.15
N MET A 38 8.77 -6.42 -0.56
CA MET A 38 8.84 -7.63 -1.40
C MET A 38 8.54 -7.32 -2.86
N ALA A 39 9.20 -6.30 -3.40
CA ALA A 39 9.12 -6.02 -4.83
C ALA A 39 9.54 -7.26 -5.64
N PRO A 40 8.98 -7.52 -6.84
CA PRO A 40 9.28 -8.74 -7.61
C PRO A 40 10.76 -8.96 -7.96
N PHE A 41 11.58 -7.90 -7.95
CA PHE A 41 13.02 -8.02 -8.14
C PHE A 41 13.78 -8.47 -6.89
N TYR A 42 13.16 -8.40 -5.70
CA TYR A 42 13.78 -8.69 -4.41
C TYR A 42 14.40 -10.10 -4.31
N PRO A 43 13.76 -11.18 -4.82
CA PRO A 43 14.37 -12.51 -4.82
C PRO A 43 15.62 -12.61 -5.71
N HIS A 44 15.79 -11.69 -6.65
CA HIS A 44 16.93 -11.65 -7.58
C HIS A 44 18.09 -10.78 -7.07
N LEU A 45 17.94 -10.11 -5.93
CA LEU A 45 19.03 -9.38 -5.29
C LEU A 45 20.00 -10.34 -4.60
N ASP A 46 21.29 -10.05 -4.67
CA ASP A 46 22.28 -10.66 -3.79
C ASP A 46 22.02 -10.28 -2.32
N ASN A 47 22.64 -11.00 -1.39
CA ASN A 47 22.36 -10.84 0.04
C ASN A 47 22.67 -9.42 0.55
N ASN A 48 23.74 -8.78 0.06
CA ASN A 48 24.11 -7.43 0.49
C ASN A 48 23.10 -6.41 -0.03
N SER A 49 22.78 -6.47 -1.33
CA SER A 49 21.78 -5.60 -1.96
C SER A 49 20.40 -5.77 -1.33
N ARG A 50 20.04 -6.99 -0.94
CA ARG A 50 18.80 -7.31 -0.22
C ARG A 50 18.76 -6.65 1.16
N SER A 51 19.82 -6.77 1.95
CA SER A 51 19.92 -6.13 3.27
C SER A 51 19.86 -4.61 3.19
N GLN A 52 20.56 -4.02 2.21
CA GLN A 52 20.50 -2.57 1.97
C GLN A 52 19.09 -2.13 1.60
N TYR A 53 18.45 -2.83 0.66
CA TYR A 53 17.08 -2.54 0.26
C TYR A 53 16.10 -2.62 1.42
N LEU A 54 16.16 -3.69 2.23
CA LEU A 54 15.32 -3.83 3.42
C LEU A 54 15.53 -2.68 4.40
N SER A 55 16.78 -2.30 4.66
CA SER A 55 17.09 -1.22 5.60
C SER A 55 16.45 0.10 5.19
N ILE A 56 16.37 0.38 3.88
CA ILE A 56 15.72 1.56 3.34
C ILE A 56 14.20 1.39 3.41
N ALA A 57 13.66 0.28 2.89
CA ALA A 57 12.23 0.01 2.78
C ALA A 57 11.51 -0.10 4.14
N GLN A 58 12.22 -0.49 5.19
CA GLN A 58 11.69 -0.63 6.55
C GLN A 58 11.94 0.60 7.43
N ASN A 59 12.61 1.64 6.92
CA ASN A 59 12.89 2.83 7.70
C ASN A 59 11.62 3.67 7.91
N THR A 60 11.05 3.58 9.11
CA THR A 60 9.82 4.28 9.50
C THR A 60 9.99 5.78 9.70
N ASN A 61 11.23 6.28 9.74
CA ASN A 61 11.53 7.69 9.94
C ASN A 61 11.61 8.48 8.63
N LEU A 62 11.61 7.79 7.48
CA LEU A 62 11.58 8.45 6.18
C LEU A 62 10.16 8.84 5.81
N THR A 63 9.99 10.09 5.37
CA THR A 63 8.80 10.50 4.62
C THR A 63 8.70 9.72 3.32
N GLN A 64 7.50 9.63 2.73
CA GLN A 64 7.33 8.94 1.45
C GLN A 64 8.26 9.48 0.35
N ASN A 65 8.45 10.80 0.30
CA ASN A 65 9.39 11.46 -0.62
C ASN A 65 10.84 11.05 -0.37
N GLN A 66 11.29 11.09 0.89
CA GLN A 66 12.64 10.68 1.27
C GLN A 66 12.89 9.20 0.98
N LEU A 67 11.91 8.33 1.26
CA LEU A 67 11.98 6.91 0.95
C LEU A 67 12.17 6.68 -0.54
N GLY A 68 11.38 7.34 -1.38
CA GLY A 68 11.52 7.27 -2.84
C GLY A 68 12.93 7.67 -3.31
N LYS A 69 13.48 8.76 -2.76
CA LYS A 69 14.83 9.24 -3.08
C LYS A 69 15.93 8.26 -2.64
N GLU A 70 15.84 7.69 -1.44
CA GLU A 70 16.82 6.72 -0.96
C GLU A 70 16.79 5.42 -1.78
N ILE A 71 15.59 4.97 -2.17
CA ILE A 71 15.44 3.81 -3.06
C ILE A 71 16.01 4.10 -4.45
N GLU A 72 15.77 5.28 -5.02
CA GLU A 72 16.36 5.68 -6.30
C GLU A 72 17.89 5.76 -6.23
N LYS A 73 18.43 6.34 -5.16
CA LYS A 73 19.87 6.44 -4.91
C LYS A 73 20.53 5.07 -4.75
N TRP A 74 19.87 4.15 -4.04
CA TRP A 74 20.30 2.77 -3.93
C TRP A 74 20.29 2.07 -5.30
N ALA A 75 19.23 2.26 -6.08
CA ALA A 75 19.06 1.64 -7.39
C ALA A 75 20.16 1.98 -8.38
N LYS A 76 20.61 3.24 -8.39
CA LYS A 76 21.71 3.71 -9.26
C LYS A 76 23.03 2.95 -9.05
N LYS A 77 23.18 2.28 -7.91
CA LYS A 77 24.35 1.43 -7.59
C LYS A 77 24.16 -0.04 -7.98
N GLN A 78 22.97 -0.41 -8.41
CA GLN A 78 22.61 -1.78 -8.79
C GLN A 78 22.86 -2.03 -10.28
N SER A 79 22.79 -3.29 -10.70
CA SER A 79 22.91 -3.65 -12.12
C SER A 79 21.79 -3.02 -12.97
N PRO A 80 22.02 -2.80 -14.28
CA PRO A 80 20.99 -2.25 -15.18
C PRO A 80 19.67 -3.03 -15.17
N GLU A 81 19.73 -4.35 -14.95
CA GLU A 81 18.53 -5.19 -14.84
C GLU A 81 17.68 -4.83 -13.61
N ILE A 82 18.31 -4.64 -12.44
CA ILE A 82 17.61 -4.26 -11.21
C ILE A 82 17.05 -2.84 -11.35
N GLN A 83 17.81 -1.92 -11.93
CA GLN A 83 17.34 -0.56 -12.21
C GLN A 83 16.06 -0.57 -13.06
N LYS A 84 16.05 -1.34 -14.17
CA LYS A 84 14.89 -1.47 -15.06
C LYS A 84 13.68 -2.11 -14.35
N LYS A 85 13.90 -3.13 -13.51
CA LYS A 85 12.82 -3.76 -12.73
C LYS A 85 12.25 -2.79 -11.70
N LEU A 86 13.09 -2.04 -11.00
CA LEU A 86 12.63 -1.04 -10.05
C LEU A 86 11.85 0.08 -10.74
N GLU A 87 12.31 0.57 -11.90
CA GLU A 87 11.57 1.59 -12.67
C GLU A 87 10.18 1.09 -13.07
N LYS A 88 10.07 -0.17 -13.52
CA LYS A 88 8.78 -0.81 -13.86
C LYS A 88 7.86 -0.89 -12.63
N VAL A 89 8.39 -1.29 -11.48
CA VAL A 89 7.63 -1.39 -10.21
C VAL A 89 7.20 0.01 -9.75
N GLY A 90 8.12 0.98 -9.74
CA GLY A 90 7.85 2.35 -9.34
C GLY A 90 6.76 3.01 -10.19
N LYS A 91 6.83 2.87 -11.52
CA LYS A 91 5.78 3.37 -12.43
C LYS A 91 4.41 2.75 -12.14
N LYS A 92 4.33 1.42 -11.95
CA LYS A 92 3.06 0.76 -11.63
C LYS A 92 2.52 1.13 -10.25
N LEU A 93 3.40 1.36 -9.27
CA LEU A 93 2.98 1.77 -7.93
C LEU A 93 2.48 3.22 -7.92
N ILE A 94 3.18 4.15 -8.59
CA ILE A 94 2.72 5.52 -8.78
C ILE A 94 1.37 5.52 -9.51
N TYR A 95 1.24 4.73 -10.58
CA TYR A 95 -0.02 4.57 -11.30
C TYR A 95 -1.13 4.06 -10.38
N PHE A 96 -0.84 3.06 -9.54
CA PHE A 96 -1.81 2.56 -8.57
C PHE A 96 -2.22 3.62 -7.54
N LEU A 97 -1.28 4.42 -7.00
CA LEU A 97 -1.61 5.47 -6.02
C LEU A 97 -2.48 6.57 -6.65
N VAL A 98 -2.15 6.97 -7.89
CA VAL A 98 -2.96 7.93 -8.66
C VAL A 98 -4.35 7.35 -8.93
N GLU A 99 -4.43 6.10 -9.41
CA GLU A 99 -5.71 5.42 -9.59
C GLU A 99 -6.48 5.31 -8.28
N PHE A 100 -5.83 4.93 -7.18
CA PHE A 100 -6.46 4.80 -5.87
C PHE A 100 -7.10 6.14 -5.44
N ALA A 101 -6.35 7.23 -5.55
CA ALA A 101 -6.85 8.57 -5.25
C ALA A 101 -8.02 8.98 -6.16
N GLN A 102 -7.99 8.62 -7.44
CA GLN A 102 -9.10 8.84 -8.37
C GLN A 102 -10.32 7.95 -8.07
N GLN A 103 -10.08 6.71 -7.64
CA GLN A 103 -11.14 5.76 -7.30
C GLN A 103 -11.90 6.18 -6.05
N ILE A 104 -11.27 6.90 -5.12
CA ILE A 104 -11.99 7.55 -4.00
C ILE A 104 -13.07 8.49 -4.54
N ASP A 105 -12.74 9.30 -5.55
CA ASP A 105 -13.69 10.27 -6.13
C ASP A 105 -14.79 9.57 -6.95
N GLN A 106 -14.46 8.44 -7.59
CA GLN A 106 -15.38 7.68 -8.45
C GLN A 106 -16.25 6.67 -7.70
N TYR A 107 -15.86 6.29 -6.48
CA TYR A 107 -16.61 5.30 -5.71
C TYR A 107 -17.96 5.86 -5.28
N LYS A 108 -18.99 5.01 -5.33
CA LYS A 108 -20.39 5.38 -4.99
C LYS A 108 -20.59 5.45 -3.47
N PHE A 109 -19.80 6.29 -2.81
CA PHE A 109 -20.00 6.66 -1.42
C PHE A 109 -21.32 7.44 -1.26
N SER A 110 -21.97 7.28 -0.10
CA SER A 110 -22.92 8.30 0.37
C SER A 110 -22.21 9.66 0.49
N GLN A 111 -22.94 10.77 0.37
CA GLN A 111 -22.37 12.13 0.52
C GLN A 111 -21.54 12.28 1.81
N GLU A 112 -22.04 11.75 2.93
CA GLU A 112 -21.32 11.76 4.20
C GLU A 112 -20.00 10.97 4.13
N ALA A 113 -20.00 9.79 3.49
CA ALA A 113 -18.80 8.98 3.32
C ALA A 113 -17.76 9.62 2.39
N GLN A 114 -18.17 10.48 1.44
CA GLN A 114 -17.25 11.21 0.58
C GLN A 114 -16.36 12.18 1.37
N VAL A 115 -16.86 12.75 2.48
CA VAL A 115 -16.08 13.64 3.35
C VAL A 115 -14.88 12.88 3.95
N TYR A 116 -15.14 11.70 4.51
CA TYR A 116 -14.09 10.83 5.05
C TYR A 116 -13.16 10.35 3.93
N GLY A 117 -13.70 9.94 2.77
CA GLY A 117 -12.91 9.54 1.61
C GLY A 117 -11.93 10.64 1.17
N LYS A 118 -12.36 11.90 1.15
CA LYS A 118 -11.51 13.04 0.83
C LYS A 118 -10.38 13.23 1.85
N HIS A 119 -10.67 13.13 3.15
CA HIS A 119 -9.62 13.21 4.18
C HIS A 119 -8.58 12.11 4.02
N ILE A 120 -9.03 10.88 3.73
CA ILE A 120 -8.13 9.75 3.46
C ILE A 120 -7.26 10.06 2.24
N LYS A 121 -7.84 10.57 1.15
CA LYS A 121 -7.13 10.97 -0.06
C LYS A 121 -6.06 12.04 0.22
N ASP A 122 -6.39 13.04 1.03
CA ASP A 122 -5.47 14.12 1.38
C ASP A 122 -4.30 13.60 2.23
N ILE A 123 -4.54 12.66 3.15
CA ILE A 123 -3.50 12.01 3.96
C ILE A 123 -2.56 11.18 3.08
N ILE A 124 -3.08 10.27 2.27
CA ILE A 124 -2.26 9.37 1.45
C ILE A 124 -1.48 10.10 0.35
N SER A 125 -2.00 11.24 -0.13
CA SER A 125 -1.33 12.05 -1.15
C SER A 125 -0.25 12.96 -0.55
N ASN A 126 -0.14 13.04 0.78
CA ASN A 126 0.86 13.86 1.45
C ASN A 126 2.21 13.15 1.53
N ASN A 127 3.04 13.39 0.50
CA ASN A 127 4.38 12.82 0.40
C ASN A 127 5.37 13.28 1.49
N ASN A 128 5.00 14.25 2.34
CA ASN A 128 5.81 14.75 3.44
C ASN A 128 5.49 14.06 4.78
N MET A 129 4.52 13.14 4.82
CA MET A 129 4.31 12.26 5.97
C MET A 129 5.18 11.02 5.85
N THR A 130 5.58 10.46 6.98
CA THR A 130 6.06 9.07 7.01
C THR A 130 4.92 8.11 6.69
N ILE A 131 5.25 6.90 6.24
CA ILE A 131 4.24 5.85 6.01
C ILE A 131 3.44 5.58 7.29
N PHE A 132 4.13 5.52 8.44
CA PHE A 132 3.50 5.27 9.74
C PHE A 132 2.55 6.39 10.16
N GLU A 133 2.93 7.66 9.95
CA GLU A 133 2.04 8.79 10.23
C GLU A 133 0.81 8.79 9.33
N SER A 134 0.99 8.48 8.04
CA SER A 134 -0.11 8.36 7.07
C SER A 134 -1.08 7.23 7.47
N GLU A 135 -0.55 6.08 7.87
CA GLU A 135 -1.32 4.92 8.35
C GLU A 135 -2.12 5.30 9.60
N ARG A 136 -1.46 5.82 10.64
CA ARG A 136 -2.11 6.25 11.89
C ARG A 136 -3.23 7.24 11.62
N LYS A 137 -2.95 8.31 10.87
CA LYS A 137 -3.96 9.35 10.58
C LYS A 137 -5.13 8.81 9.77
N THR A 138 -4.87 7.87 8.85
CA THR A 138 -5.97 7.28 8.08
C THR A 138 -6.85 6.40 8.96
N SER A 139 -6.25 5.61 9.85
CA SER A 139 -6.97 4.82 10.84
C SER A 139 -7.84 5.71 11.74
N GLU A 140 -7.29 6.82 12.23
CA GLU A 140 -8.03 7.82 13.01
C GLU A 140 -9.25 8.39 12.27
N VAL A 141 -9.11 8.68 10.96
CA VAL A 141 -10.24 9.14 10.14
C VAL A 141 -11.32 8.06 10.03
N ILE A 142 -10.95 6.80 9.82
CA ILE A 142 -11.90 5.69 9.72
C ILE A 142 -12.60 5.46 11.06
N ASP A 143 -11.85 5.40 12.15
CA ASP A 143 -12.37 5.13 13.49
C ASP A 143 -13.31 6.23 13.98
N SER A 144 -13.04 7.48 13.59
CA SER A 144 -13.93 8.61 13.89
C SER A 144 -15.26 8.58 13.12
N ALA A 145 -15.36 7.80 12.04
CA ALA A 145 -16.54 7.77 11.20
C ALA A 145 -17.68 6.96 11.84
N PRO A 146 -18.97 7.29 11.59
CA PRO A 146 -20.08 6.46 12.04
C PRO A 146 -20.00 5.02 11.50
N PRO A 147 -20.54 4.01 12.21
CA PRO A 147 -20.38 2.60 11.82
C PRO A 147 -20.81 2.25 10.40
N LYS A 148 -21.83 2.94 9.87
CA LYS A 148 -22.32 2.79 8.50
C LYS A 148 -21.32 3.33 7.46
N ILE A 149 -20.60 4.39 7.81
CA ILE A 149 -19.55 4.99 6.98
C ILE A 149 -18.29 4.12 7.02
N GLN A 150 -17.90 3.65 8.21
CA GLN A 150 -16.80 2.68 8.36
C GLN A 150 -16.97 1.47 7.44
N GLN A 151 -18.18 0.90 7.38
CA GLN A 151 -18.48 -0.22 6.47
C GLN A 151 -18.31 0.13 4.99
N GLN A 152 -18.68 1.35 4.57
CA GLN A 152 -18.46 1.80 3.19
C GLN A 152 -16.97 1.95 2.88
N LEU A 153 -16.21 2.58 3.79
CA LEU A 153 -14.76 2.75 3.66
C LEU A 153 -14.05 1.39 3.61
N ALA A 154 -14.41 0.45 4.49
CA ALA A 154 -13.84 -0.90 4.49
C ALA A 154 -14.10 -1.66 3.18
N ARG A 155 -15.30 -1.53 2.61
CA ARG A 155 -15.62 -2.13 1.30
C ARG A 155 -14.80 -1.52 0.17
N PHE A 156 -14.59 -0.21 0.20
CA PHE A 156 -13.73 0.47 -0.77
C PHE A 156 -12.28 -0.03 -0.66
N VAL A 157 -11.73 -0.05 0.55
CA VAL A 157 -10.37 -0.54 0.86
C VAL A 157 -10.18 -1.97 0.35
N PHE A 158 -11.09 -2.87 0.69
CA PHE A 158 -11.05 -4.26 0.21
C PHE A 158 -11.07 -4.37 -1.33
N TRP A 159 -11.92 -3.58 -1.99
CA TRP A 159 -12.00 -3.57 -3.44
C TRP A 159 -10.70 -3.05 -4.08
N THR A 160 -10.09 -2.01 -3.51
CA THR A 160 -8.80 -1.47 -3.97
C THR A 160 -7.63 -2.44 -3.74
N GLU A 161 -7.61 -3.13 -2.60
CA GLU A 161 -6.66 -4.19 -2.28
C GLU A 161 -6.64 -5.28 -3.35
N LYS A 162 -7.83 -5.75 -3.74
CA LYS A 162 -7.96 -6.78 -4.77
C LYS A 162 -7.36 -6.32 -6.10
N LYS A 163 -7.59 -5.06 -6.48
CA LYS A 163 -6.97 -4.47 -7.68
C LYS A 163 -5.46 -4.37 -7.55
N PHE A 164 -4.97 -3.91 -6.39
CA PHE A 164 -3.55 -3.78 -6.11
C PHE A 164 -2.81 -5.11 -6.23
N VAL A 165 -3.33 -6.15 -5.57
CA VAL A 165 -2.77 -7.50 -5.62
C VAL A 165 -2.67 -7.98 -7.07
N ASN A 166 -3.67 -7.74 -7.91
CA ASN A 166 -3.62 -8.10 -9.32
C ASN A 166 -2.49 -7.35 -10.07
N ILE A 167 -2.32 -6.05 -9.81
CA ILE A 167 -1.23 -5.26 -10.39
C ILE A 167 0.13 -5.81 -9.96
N VAL A 168 0.31 -6.08 -8.68
CA VAL A 168 1.54 -6.63 -8.11
C VAL A 168 1.86 -8.01 -8.69
N LEU A 169 0.86 -8.89 -8.78
CA LEU A 169 1.02 -10.22 -9.37
C LEU A 169 1.41 -10.14 -10.85
N SER A 170 0.95 -9.13 -11.60
CA SER A 170 1.34 -8.88 -12.99
C SER A 170 2.76 -8.32 -13.17
N LEU A 171 3.44 -7.95 -12.09
CA LEU A 171 4.82 -7.46 -12.14
C LEU A 171 5.86 -8.60 -12.11
N GLY A 172 5.49 -9.76 -11.54
CA GLY A 172 6.35 -10.94 -11.46
C GLY A 172 6.20 -11.95 -12.61
N SER A 173 5.28 -11.68 -13.54
CA SER A 173 5.11 -12.38 -14.82
C SER A 173 5.75 -11.60 -15.95
#